data_AF-A0A2M8L150-F1
#
_entry.id   AF-A0A2M8L150-F1
#
_cell.length_a   1.000
_cell.length_b   1.000
_cell.length_c   1.000
_cell.angle_alpha   90.00
_cell.angle_beta   90.00
_cell.angle_gamma   90.00
#
_symmetry.space_group_name_H-M   'P 1'
#
loop_
_entity.id
_entity.type
_entity.pdbx_description
1 polymer ?
#
loop_
_entity_poly.entity_id
_entity_poly.type
_entity_poly.pdbx_seq_one_letter_code
_entity_poly.pdbx_strand_id
1 'polypeptide(L)'
;MDIEEIKHQGKILAIIFRHTLHSDGVKFLTPNEYTLQLGLLEHPTGKLVRDHVHNPNIKYNVNTTQEFLYIERGRVLAKIFTDD
;
A
#
# COMPACT_ATOMS: atom_id res chain seq x y z
N MET A 1 14.30 1.31 -14.52
CA MET A 1 12.84 1.43 -14.36
C MET A 1 12.46 0.51 -13.24
N ASP A 2 12.11 1.07 -12.08
CA ASP A 2 11.92 0.30 -10.86
C ASP A 2 10.52 -0.32 -10.76
N ILE A 3 9.62 0.08 -11.67
CA ILE A 3 8.27 -0.46 -11.86
C ILE A 3 8.10 -0.80 -13.34
N GLU A 4 7.59 -1.99 -13.61
CA GLU A 4 7.32 -2.51 -14.95
C GLU A 4 5.89 -3.08 -15.02
N GLU A 5 5.15 -2.73 -16.06
CA GLU A 5 3.79 -3.23 -16.28
C GLU A 5 3.76 -4.15 -17.50
N ILE A 6 3.32 -5.39 -17.31
CA ILE A 6 3.06 -6.32 -18.40
C ILE A 6 1.61 -6.12 -18.84
N LYS A 7 1.42 -5.67 -20.08
CA LYS A 7 0.09 -5.36 -20.66
C LYS A 7 -0.25 -6.27 -21.83
N HIS A 8 -1.52 -6.62 -21.93
CA HIS A 8 -2.10 -7.28 -23.10
C HIS A 8 -3.42 -6.60 -23.46
N GLN A 9 -3.55 -6.14 -24.71
CA GLN A 9 -4.75 -5.43 -25.20
C GLN A 9 -5.18 -4.25 -24.29
N GLY A 10 -4.21 -3.50 -23.77
CA GLY A 10 -4.46 -2.37 -22.85
C GLY A 10 -4.78 -2.77 -21.41
N LYS A 11 -4.93 -4.07 -21.11
CA LYS A 11 -5.14 -4.59 -19.75
C LYS A 11 -3.81 -4.94 -19.10
N ILE A 12 -3.59 -4.51 -17.86
CA ILE A 12 -2.45 -4.92 -17.05
C ILE A 12 -2.67 -6.36 -16.57
N LEU A 13 -1.70 -7.23 -16.85
CA LEU A 13 -1.67 -8.62 -16.39
C LEU A 13 -0.78 -8.79 -15.17
N ALA A 14 0.33 -8.05 -15.11
CA ALA A 14 1.25 -8.06 -13.97
C ALA A 14 1.91 -6.70 -13.80
N ILE A 15 2.27 -6.40 -12.55
CA ILE A 15 3.11 -5.26 -12.18
C ILE A 15 4.31 -5.83 -11.42
N ILE A 16 5.52 -5.52 -11.89
CA ILE A 16 6.78 -6.01 -11.33
C ILE A 16 7.53 -4.85 -10.71
N PHE A 17 7.95 -5.02 -9.47
CA PHE A 17 8.77 -4.07 -8.72
C PHE A 17 10.12 -4.72 -8.42
N ARG A 18 11.21 -3.97 -8.55
CA ARG A 18 12.57 -4.47 -8.25
C ARG A 18 12.92 -4.19 -6.79
N HIS A 19 13.77 -5.01 -6.18
CA HIS A 19 14.20 -4.79 -4.78
C HIS A 19 14.97 -3.47 -4.58
N THR A 20 15.49 -2.88 -5.65
CA THR A 20 16.16 -1.58 -5.65
C THR A 20 15.19 -0.40 -5.58
N LEU A 21 13.88 -0.67 -5.65
CA LEU A 21 12.85 0.33 -5.49
C LEU A 21 12.82 0.81 -4.04
N HIS A 22 13.05 2.10 -3.86
CA HIS A 22 12.95 2.77 -2.58
C HIS A 22 11.82 3.82 -2.61
N SER A 23 11.24 4.09 -1.46
CA SER A 23 10.33 5.22 -1.23
C SER A 23 10.90 6.19 -0.20
N ASP A 24 10.61 7.48 -0.38
CA ASP A 24 10.77 8.47 0.69
C ASP A 24 9.40 8.70 1.32
N GLY A 25 9.03 7.79 2.22
CA GLY A 25 7.69 7.72 2.80
C GLY A 25 6.80 6.66 2.15
N VAL A 26 5.56 7.05 1.84
CA VAL A 26 4.54 6.13 1.31
C VAL A 26 4.51 6.26 -0.21
N LYS A 27 4.64 5.14 -0.91
CA LYS A 27 4.49 5.04 -2.36
C LYS A 27 3.55 3.90 -2.72
N PHE A 28 2.40 4.24 -3.30
CA PHE A 28 1.52 3.22 -3.87
C PHE A 28 2.09 2.71 -5.19
N LEU A 29 2.04 1.40 -5.34
CA LEU A 29 2.64 0.64 -6.43
C LEU A 29 1.60 0.12 -7.44
N THR A 30 0.33 0.29 -7.12
CA THR A 30 -0.84 -0.13 -7.90
C THR A 30 -1.66 1.08 -8.35
N PRO A 31 -2.40 1.00 -9.48
CA PRO A 31 -3.33 2.04 -9.89
C PRO A 31 -4.43 2.29 -8.84
N ASN A 32 -4.81 3.54 -8.59
CA ASN A 32 -5.74 3.93 -7.52
C ASN A 32 -7.14 3.31 -7.65
N GLU A 33 -7.53 2.92 -8.86
CA GLU A 33 -8.80 2.26 -9.16
C GLU A 33 -8.80 0.77 -8.79
N TYR A 34 -7.64 0.18 -8.45
CA TYR A 34 -7.55 -1.22 -8.07
C TYR A 34 -8.07 -1.41 -6.64
N THR A 35 -8.83 -2.49 -6.47
CA THR A 35 -9.43 -2.87 -5.19
C THR A 35 -8.38 -3.26 -4.15
N LEU A 36 -7.31 -3.93 -4.60
CA LEU A 36 -6.15 -4.26 -3.79
C LEU A 36 -5.04 -3.26 -4.11
N GLN A 37 -4.68 -2.46 -3.11
CA GLN A 37 -3.54 -1.54 -3.18
C GLN A 37 -2.30 -2.17 -2.55
N LEU A 38 -1.15 -1.99 -3.20
CA LEU A 38 0.15 -2.30 -2.59
C LEU A 38 0.89 -1.00 -2.29
N GLY A 39 1.19 -0.75 -1.02
CA GLY A 39 2.02 0.38 -0.59
C GLY A 39 3.43 -0.08 -0.23
N LEU A 40 4.44 0.65 -0.69
CA LEU A 40 5.80 0.62 -0.16
C LEU A 40 5.97 1.76 0.84
N LEU A 41 6.23 1.41 2.09
CA LEU A 41 6.36 2.36 3.19
C LEU A 41 7.79 2.28 3.74
N GLU A 42 8.59 3.30 3.46
CA GLU A 42 9.93 3.44 4.02
C GLU A 42 10.01 4.73 4.84
N HIS A 43 10.35 4.58 6.12
CA HIS A 43 10.36 5.67 7.07
C HIS A 43 11.63 5.63 7.92
N PRO A 44 12.20 6.81 8.26
CA PRO A 44 13.27 6.87 9.24
C PRO A 44 12.77 6.43 10.62
N THR A 45 13.70 6.00 11.47
CA THR A 45 13.39 5.64 12.86
C THR A 45 12.74 6.82 13.58
N GLY A 46 11.68 6.54 14.35
CA GLY A 46 10.95 7.55 15.11
C GLY A 46 9.82 8.23 14.32
N LYS A 47 9.62 7.91 13.04
CA LYS A 47 8.43 8.37 12.30
C LYS A 47 7.16 7.91 13.02
N LEU A 48 6.31 8.88 13.36
CA LEU A 48 4.94 8.63 13.81
C LEU A 48 3.98 8.84 12.64
N VAL A 49 3.22 7.80 12.30
CA VAL A 49 2.03 7.92 11.45
C VAL A 49 0.88 8.29 12.36
N ARG A 50 0.18 9.40 12.05
CA ARG A 50 -0.96 9.85 12.86
C ARG A 50 -2.10 8.86 12.74
N ASP A 51 -2.84 8.72 13.82
CA ASP A 51 -4.07 7.97 13.94
C ASP A 51 -5.04 8.38 12.82
N HIS A 52 -5.60 7.40 12.11
CA HIS A 52 -6.53 7.63 11.01
C HIS A 52 -7.44 6.42 10.78
N VAL A 53 -8.55 6.65 10.09
CA VAL A 53 -9.47 5.63 9.61
C VAL A 53 -9.55 5.69 8.08
N HIS A 54 -9.78 4.56 7.44
CA HIS A 54 -10.04 4.54 5.99
C HIS A 54 -11.41 5.15 5.70
N ASN A 55 -11.48 5.96 4.63
CA ASN A 55 -12.71 6.67 4.27
C ASN A 55 -13.82 5.67 3.86
N PRO A 56 -14.89 5.51 4.66
CA PRO A 56 -15.93 4.52 4.40
C PRO A 56 -16.78 4.86 3.18
N ASN A 57 -16.72 6.10 2.69
CA ASN A 57 -17.45 6.54 1.49
C ASN A 57 -16.76 6.12 0.18
N ILE A 58 -15.51 5.64 0.24
CA ILE A 58 -14.82 5.08 -0.93
C ILE A 58 -15.29 3.63 -1.10
N LYS A 59 -16.33 3.47 -1.93
CA LYS A 59 -16.91 2.16 -2.26
C LYS A 59 -16.28 1.62 -3.53
N TYR A 60 -15.14 0.96 -3.41
CA TYR A 60 -14.77 -0.02 -4.43
C TYR A 60 -15.79 -1.19 -4.39
N ASN A 61 -15.95 -1.98 -5.46
CA ASN A 61 -16.71 -3.24 -5.43
C ASN A 61 -15.97 -4.29 -4.58
N VAL A 62 -15.81 -4.01 -3.30
CA VAL A 62 -15.04 -4.76 -2.31
C VAL A 62 -15.82 -4.62 -1.02
N ASN A 63 -16.37 -5.73 -0.54
CA ASN A 63 -17.26 -5.71 0.62
C ASN A 63 -16.53 -5.38 1.94
N THR A 64 -15.19 -5.40 1.94
CA THR A 64 -14.33 -5.05 3.09
C THR A 64 -12.94 -4.63 2.61
N THR A 65 -12.31 -3.63 3.22
CA THR A 65 -10.88 -3.34 3.01
C THR A 65 -10.11 -3.98 4.16
N GLN A 66 -9.33 -5.03 3.90
CA GLN A 66 -8.39 -5.58 4.88
C GLN A 66 -6.99 -5.11 4.52
N GLU A 67 -6.30 -4.53 5.50
CA GLU A 67 -4.88 -4.18 5.40
C GLU A 67 -4.04 -5.25 6.11
N PHE A 68 -2.90 -5.57 5.52
CA PHE A 68 -1.84 -6.30 6.21
C PHE A 68 -0.53 -5.55 6.04
N LEU A 69 0.28 -5.55 7.09
CA LEU A 69 1.63 -4.98 7.04
C LEU A 69 2.64 -6.12 7.00
N TYR A 70 3.42 -6.16 5.93
CA TYR A 70 4.60 -7.01 5.83
C TYR A 70 5.85 -6.18 6.18
N ILE A 71 6.51 -6.53 7.28
CA ILE A 71 7.72 -5.85 7.72
C ILE A 71 8.93 -6.53 7.07
N GLU A 72 9.36 -5.99 5.93
CA GLU A 72 10.59 -6.46 5.25
C GLU A 72 11.84 -6.18 6.11
N ARG A 73 11.91 -5.01 6.76
CA ARG A 73 13.06 -4.56 7.55
C ARG A 73 12.64 -3.68 8.72
N GLY A 74 13.25 -3.91 9.89
CA GLY A 74 13.04 -3.09 11.09
C GLY A 74 11.89 -3.61 11.98
N ARG A 75 11.17 -2.68 12.61
CA ARG A 75 10.03 -2.99 13.50
C ARG A 75 9.04 -1.83 13.52
N VAL A 76 7.77 -2.16 13.70
CA VAL A 76 6.68 -1.18 13.85
C VAL A 76 5.93 -1.48 15.14
N LEU A 77 5.59 -0.43 15.89
CA LEU A 77 4.62 -0.51 16.97
C LEU A 77 3.28 0.01 16.45
N ALA A 78 2.30 -0.88 16.32
CA ALA A 78 0.95 -0.53 15.91
C ALA A 78 0.03 -0.52 17.14
N LYS A 79 -0.79 0.54 17.24
CA LYS A 79 -1.94 0.58 18.15
C LYS A 79 -3.19 0.56 17.28
N ILE A 80 -4.05 -0.43 17.50
CA ILE A 80 -5.29 -0.61 16.75
C ILE A 80 -6.45 -0.29 17.70
N PHE A 81 -7.39 0.50 17.21
CA PHE A 81 -8.57 0.94 17.95
C PHE A 81 -9.83 0.44 17.23
N THR A 82 -10.89 0.23 18.00
CA THR A 82 -12.25 0.03 17.47
C THR A 82 -12.95 1.38 17.36
N ASP A 83 -14.03 1.43 16.58
CA ASP A 83 -14.86 2.64 16.44
C ASP A 83 -15.79 2.86 17.67
N ASP A 84 -15.83 1.90 18.60
CA ASP A 84 -16.56 1.92 19.88
C ASP A 84 -15.78 2.55 21.04
#